data_AF-A0AA51G0T4-F1
#
_entry.id   AF-A0AA51G0T4-F1
#
_cell.length_a   1.000
_cell.length_b   1.000
_cell.length_c   1.000
_cell.angle_alpha   90.00
_cell.angle_beta   90.00
_cell.angle_gamma   90.00
#
_symmetry.space_group_name_H-M   'P 1'
#
loop_
_entity.id
_entity.type
_entity.pdbx_description
1 polymer ?
#
loop_
_entity_poly.entity_id
_entity_poly.type
_entity_poly.pdbx_seq_one_letter_code
_entity_poly.pdbx_strand_id
1 'polypeptide(L)'
;ESNIPIDINIGKLQDWLVSRRHVSKDWQKSVIGVREKINNAIQDMPAHEDIASLLSGTYIHYFHCLRIIEILKETEADTRNLFGRYGSQRMKDWQDVVKCYERDNLYLAEAAQIFVRNITYEIPSLKKQITKEE
;
A
#
# COMPACT_ATOMS: atom_id res chain seq x y z
N GLU A 1 -9.98 3.20 31.31
CA GLU A 1 -10.53 2.36 30.22
C GLU A 1 -9.76 1.06 30.19
N SER A 2 -10.45 -0.08 30.15
CA SER A 2 -9.80 -1.39 30.08
C SER A 2 -9.44 -1.71 28.64
N ASN A 3 -8.19 -2.05 28.36
CA ASN A 3 -7.72 -2.57 27.07
C ASN A 3 -8.27 -4.00 26.86
N ILE A 4 -9.53 -4.11 26.47
CA ILE A 4 -10.14 -5.40 26.14
C ILE A 4 -9.67 -5.79 24.73
N PRO A 5 -9.09 -6.99 24.56
CA PRO A 5 -8.65 -7.44 23.25
C PRO A 5 -9.85 -7.61 22.31
N ILE A 6 -9.66 -7.19 21.05
CA ILE A 6 -10.64 -7.39 19.99
C ILE A 6 -10.25 -8.65 19.23
N ASP A 7 -11.11 -9.67 19.28
CA ASP A 7 -10.97 -10.88 18.47
C ASP A 7 -11.81 -10.76 17.20
N ILE A 8 -11.21 -11.05 16.05
CA ILE A 8 -11.81 -10.92 14.73
C ILE A 8 -11.46 -12.16 13.92
N ASN A 9 -12.48 -12.86 13.42
CA ASN A 9 -12.25 -13.92 12.45
C ASN A 9 -11.57 -13.33 11.20
N ILE A 10 -10.45 -13.92 10.79
CA ILE A 10 -9.64 -13.41 9.67
C ILE A 10 -10.45 -13.21 8.39
N GLY A 11 -11.28 -14.17 8.00
CA GLY A 11 -12.12 -14.08 6.79
C GLY A 11 -13.20 -13.01 6.87
N LYS A 12 -13.42 -12.43 8.05
CA LYS A 12 -14.36 -11.34 8.33
C LYS A 12 -13.67 -10.02 8.64
N LEU A 13 -12.35 -9.92 8.57
CA LEU A 13 -11.62 -8.69 8.90
C LEU A 13 -12.12 -7.49 8.07
N GLN A 14 -12.32 -7.70 6.78
CA GLN A 14 -12.80 -6.64 5.89
C GLN A 14 -14.25 -6.22 6.20
N ASP A 15 -15.15 -7.19 6.35
CA ASP A 15 -16.55 -6.94 6.77
C ASP A 15 -16.59 -6.20 8.12
N TRP A 16 -15.72 -6.61 9.06
CA TRP A 16 -15.63 -6.03 10.38
C TRP A 16 -15.20 -4.56 10.31
N LEU A 17 -14.15 -4.23 9.53
CA LEU A 17 -13.68 -2.85 9.33
C LEU A 17 -14.79 -1.93 8.79
N VAL A 18 -15.58 -2.42 7.82
CA VAL A 18 -16.72 -1.67 7.26
C VAL A 18 -17.85 -1.55 8.28
N SER A 19 -18.21 -2.63 8.97
CA SER A 19 -19.31 -2.64 9.96
C SER A 19 -19.07 -1.69 11.14
N ARG A 20 -17.81 -1.50 11.53
CA ARG A 20 -17.38 -0.58 12.58
C ARG A 20 -17.08 0.83 12.07
N ARG A 21 -17.29 1.08 10.77
CA ARG A 21 -17.05 2.38 10.11
C ARG A 21 -15.58 2.83 10.18
N HIS A 22 -14.64 1.90 10.36
CA HIS A 22 -13.22 2.20 10.17
C HIS A 22 -12.92 2.46 8.70
N VAL A 23 -13.65 1.79 7.80
CA VAL A 23 -13.56 1.99 6.35
C VAL A 23 -14.95 2.20 5.77
N SER A 24 -15.06 3.07 4.76
CA SER A 24 -16.31 3.29 4.03
C SER A 24 -16.79 2.03 3.31
N LYS A 25 -18.11 1.82 3.21
CA LYS A 25 -18.69 0.75 2.40
C LYS A 25 -18.39 0.88 0.89
N ASP A 26 -18.13 2.11 0.43
CA ASP A 26 -17.83 2.41 -0.97
C ASP A 26 -16.31 2.42 -1.26
N TRP A 27 -15.48 1.90 -0.34
CA TRP A 27 -14.01 1.92 -0.46
C TRP A 27 -13.49 1.31 -1.78
N GLN A 28 -14.18 0.31 -2.33
CA GLN A 28 -13.84 -0.31 -3.61
C GLN A 28 -13.91 0.68 -4.77
N LYS A 29 -14.83 1.65 -4.72
CA LYS A 29 -14.91 2.72 -5.71
C LYS A 29 -13.82 3.76 -5.45
N SER A 30 -13.62 4.12 -4.18
CA SER A 30 -12.62 5.14 -3.81
C SER A 30 -11.19 4.71 -4.12
N VAL A 31 -10.87 3.42 -4.00
CA VAL A 31 -9.51 2.93 -4.29
C VAL A 31 -9.18 3.02 -5.78
N ILE A 32 -10.16 3.03 -6.70
CA ILE A 32 -9.92 3.19 -8.14
C ILE A 32 -9.20 4.51 -8.44
N GLY A 33 -9.61 5.61 -7.80
CA GLY A 33 -8.94 6.90 -7.96
C GLY A 33 -7.49 6.89 -7.45
N VAL A 34 -7.20 6.08 -6.43
CA VAL A 34 -5.82 5.88 -5.94
C VAL A 34 -5.00 5.10 -6.96
N ARG A 35 -5.60 4.08 -7.60
CA ARG A 35 -4.97 3.29 -8.66
C ARG A 35 -4.59 4.14 -9.87
N GLU A 36 -5.47 5.03 -10.29
CA GLU A 36 -5.20 5.97 -11.38
C GLU A 36 -4.03 6.90 -11.04
N LYS A 37 -3.99 7.44 -9.81
CA LYS A 37 -2.86 8.27 -9.35
C LYS A 37 -1.53 7.51 -9.33
N ILE A 38 -1.55 6.26 -8.87
CA ILE A 38 -0.36 5.38 -8.92
C ILE A 38 0.12 5.22 -10.37
N ASN A 39 -0.79 4.88 -11.29
CA ASN A 39 -0.42 4.67 -12.69
C ASN A 39 0.21 5.92 -13.33
N ASN A 40 -0.29 7.10 -12.97
CA ASN A 40 0.27 8.38 -13.42
C ASN A 40 1.65 8.64 -12.78
N ALA A 41 1.79 8.44 -11.47
CA ALA A 41 3.04 8.68 -10.75
C ALA A 41 4.19 7.74 -11.17
N ILE A 42 3.87 6.53 -11.65
CA ILE A 42 4.87 5.58 -12.18
C ILE A 42 5.55 6.11 -13.43
N GLN A 43 4.84 6.86 -14.29
CA GLN A 43 5.41 7.33 -15.56
C GLN A 43 6.59 8.28 -15.37
N ASP A 44 6.69 8.95 -14.21
CA ASP A 44 7.75 9.88 -13.87
C ASP A 44 8.84 9.24 -12.96
N MET A 45 8.88 7.91 -12.84
CA MET A 45 9.87 7.23 -11.99
C MET A 45 11.27 7.24 -12.60
N PRO A 46 12.33 7.53 -11.80
CA PRO A 46 13.69 7.45 -12.29
C PRO A 46 14.10 5.98 -12.44
N ALA A 47 15.10 5.73 -13.30
CA ALA A 47 15.74 4.43 -13.38
C ALA A 47 16.56 4.19 -12.09
N HIS A 48 15.92 3.63 -11.07
CA HIS A 48 16.54 3.18 -9.83
C HIS A 48 16.22 1.69 -9.66
N GLU A 49 17.23 0.84 -9.48
CA GLU A 49 17.04 -0.62 -9.47
C GLU A 49 16.04 -1.08 -8.40
N ASP A 50 16.11 -0.54 -7.18
CA ASP A 50 15.15 -0.89 -6.12
C ASP A 50 13.71 -0.48 -6.46
N ILE A 51 13.52 0.67 -7.12
CA ILE A 51 12.20 1.12 -7.56
C ILE A 51 11.73 0.24 -8.72
N ALA A 52 12.59 -0.03 -9.70
CA ALA A 52 12.27 -0.92 -10.82
C ALA A 52 11.87 -2.33 -10.33
N SER A 53 12.58 -2.86 -9.33
CA SER A 53 12.26 -4.14 -8.68
C SER A 53 10.89 -4.11 -8.02
N LEU A 54 10.60 -3.07 -7.22
CA LEU A 54 9.29 -2.88 -6.60
C LEU A 54 8.15 -2.75 -7.63
N LEU A 55 8.41 -2.11 -8.77
CA LEU A 55 7.45 -1.93 -9.85
C LEU A 55 7.32 -3.16 -10.77
N SER A 56 8.28 -4.09 -10.74
CA SER A 56 8.32 -5.24 -11.65
C SER A 56 7.35 -6.33 -11.21
N GLY A 57 6.31 -6.58 -12.02
CA GLY A 57 5.42 -7.73 -11.87
C GLY A 57 4.53 -7.72 -10.62
N THR A 58 4.53 -6.65 -9.81
CA THR A 58 3.71 -6.57 -8.60
C THR A 58 2.52 -5.62 -8.77
N TYR A 59 1.42 -5.98 -8.11
CA TYR A 59 0.35 -5.02 -7.86
C TYR A 59 0.80 -4.06 -6.76
N ILE A 60 1.14 -2.83 -7.15
CA ILE A 60 1.56 -1.77 -6.22
C ILE A 60 0.44 -1.56 -5.21
N HIS A 61 0.75 -1.34 -3.94
CA HIS A 61 -0.24 -1.11 -2.89
C HIS A 61 0.31 -0.10 -1.90
N TYR A 62 -0.48 0.26 -0.89
CA TYR A 62 -0.11 1.26 0.11
C TYR A 62 1.33 1.12 0.64
N PHE A 63 1.73 -0.08 1.06
CA PHE A 63 3.09 -0.30 1.59
C PHE A 63 4.21 -0.11 0.55
N HIS A 64 3.96 -0.41 -0.72
CA HIS A 64 4.91 -0.11 -1.79
C HIS A 64 5.06 1.39 -1.97
N CYS A 65 3.96 2.15 -1.88
CA CYS A 65 3.99 3.62 -1.97
C CYS A 65 4.82 4.23 -0.84
N LEU A 66 4.69 3.71 0.39
CA LEU A 66 5.53 4.12 1.52
C LEU A 66 7.02 3.82 1.27
N ARG A 67 7.34 2.63 0.75
CA ARG A 67 8.73 2.26 0.44
C ARG A 67 9.31 3.14 -0.66
N ILE A 68 8.53 3.46 -1.69
CA ILE A 68 8.95 4.37 -2.76
C ILE A 68 9.25 5.76 -2.17
N ILE A 69 8.39 6.31 -1.32
CA ILE A 69 8.65 7.59 -0.65
C ILE A 69 9.97 7.53 0.15
N GLU A 70 10.23 6.43 0.85
CA GLU A 70 11.48 6.30 1.63
C GLU A 70 12.72 6.29 0.73
N ILE A 71 12.69 5.53 -0.37
CA ILE A 71 13.79 5.52 -1.36
C ILE A 71 13.96 6.92 -1.96
N LEU A 72 12.87 7.63 -2.27
CA LEU A 72 12.94 9.00 -2.80
C LEU A 72 13.55 9.97 -1.79
N LYS A 73 13.31 9.81 -0.48
CA LYS A 73 13.96 10.66 0.54
C LYS A 73 15.47 10.45 0.59
N GLU A 74 15.93 9.22 0.40
CA GLU A 74 17.35 8.85 0.39
C GLU A 74 18.03 9.33 -0.89
N THR A 75 17.40 9.11 -2.05
CA THR A 75 17.97 9.36 -3.38
C THR A 75 17.85 10.81 -3.86
N GLU A 76 16.84 11.56 -3.39
CA GLU A 76 16.64 12.97 -3.75
C GLU A 76 17.10 13.94 -2.64
N ALA A 77 17.89 13.44 -1.67
CA ALA A 77 18.34 14.19 -0.50
C ALA A 77 19.09 15.49 -0.84
N ASP A 78 19.77 15.54 -1.99
CA ASP A 78 20.54 16.70 -2.46
C ASP A 78 19.72 17.72 -3.26
N THR A 79 18.45 17.44 -3.55
CA THR A 79 17.52 18.35 -4.25
C THR A 79 16.64 19.17 -3.31
N ARG A 80 17.04 19.29 -2.04
CA ARG A 80 16.28 20.04 -1.02
C ARG A 80 16.26 21.53 -1.35
N ASN A 81 15.07 22.08 -1.49
CA ASN A 81 14.89 23.52 -1.65
C ASN A 81 15.35 24.24 -0.36
N LEU A 82 15.66 25.55 -0.42
CA LEU A 82 16.17 26.39 0.69
C LEU A 82 15.31 26.41 1.98
N PHE A 83 14.14 25.78 1.99
CA PHE A 83 13.25 25.61 3.16
C PHE A 83 13.20 24.16 3.69
N GLY A 84 14.10 23.26 3.26
CA GLY A 84 14.15 21.87 3.73
C GLY A 84 12.97 20.99 3.27
N ARG A 85 12.15 21.47 2.32
CA ARG A 85 11.05 20.71 1.74
C ARG A 85 11.57 19.88 0.57
N TYR A 86 11.31 18.57 0.60
CA TYR A 86 11.46 17.68 -0.55
C TYR A 86 10.56 18.20 -1.68
N GLY A 87 11.16 18.66 -2.79
CA GLY A 87 10.52 19.61 -3.71
C GLY A 87 10.12 19.06 -5.07
N SER A 88 10.57 17.87 -5.45
CA SER A 88 10.31 17.28 -6.77
C SER A 88 8.82 17.02 -6.98
N GLN A 89 8.36 17.13 -8.24
CA GLN A 89 6.98 16.82 -8.60
C GLN A 89 6.64 15.37 -8.23
N ARG A 90 7.54 14.45 -8.55
CA ARG A 90 7.52 13.04 -8.15
C ARG A 90 7.28 12.82 -6.66
N MET A 91 8.05 13.44 -5.77
CA MET A 91 7.84 13.29 -4.33
C MET A 91 6.43 13.77 -3.93
N LYS A 92 5.95 14.87 -4.51
CA LYS A 92 4.59 15.37 -4.25
C LYS A 92 3.53 14.40 -4.73
N ASP A 93 3.71 13.79 -5.90
CA ASP A 93 2.75 12.84 -6.48
C ASP A 93 2.64 11.59 -5.61
N TRP A 94 3.77 11.02 -5.17
CA TRP A 94 3.76 9.84 -4.28
C TRP A 94 3.23 10.16 -2.88
N GLN A 95 3.54 11.34 -2.34
CA GLN A 95 2.93 11.81 -1.09
C GLN A 95 1.41 11.99 -1.23
N ASP A 96 0.93 12.49 -2.37
CA ASP A 96 -0.50 12.64 -2.63
C ASP A 96 -1.22 11.28 -2.77
N VAL A 97 -0.56 10.29 -3.40
CA VAL A 97 -1.05 8.90 -3.43
C VAL A 97 -1.23 8.37 -2.01
N VAL A 98 -0.23 8.52 -1.14
CA VAL A 98 -0.29 8.07 0.26
C VAL A 98 -1.40 8.80 1.03
N LYS A 99 -1.51 10.12 0.88
CA LYS A 99 -2.60 10.90 1.50
C LYS A 99 -3.98 10.43 1.03
N CYS A 100 -4.13 10.06 -0.25
CA CYS A 100 -5.38 9.54 -0.78
C CYS A 100 -5.73 8.16 -0.17
N TYR A 101 -4.72 7.33 0.12
CA TYR A 101 -4.91 6.07 0.84
C TYR A 101 -5.29 6.27 2.31
N GLU A 102 -4.65 7.22 2.99
CA GLU A 102 -4.89 7.53 4.40
C GLU A 102 -6.26 8.18 4.61
N ARG A 103 -6.71 8.98 3.63
CA ARG A 103 -8.07 9.52 3.62
C ARG A 103 -9.08 8.37 3.61
N ASP A 104 -10.02 8.43 4.55
CA ASP A 104 -11.06 7.41 4.77
C ASP A 104 -10.52 5.99 5.05
N ASN A 105 -9.25 5.89 5.47
CA ASN A 105 -8.54 4.66 5.82
C ASN A 105 -8.58 3.58 4.72
N LEU A 106 -8.50 3.96 3.43
CA LEU A 106 -8.51 2.99 2.32
C LEU A 106 -7.37 1.97 2.42
N TYR A 107 -6.23 2.37 2.99
CA TYR A 107 -5.11 1.47 3.25
C TYR A 107 -5.49 0.28 4.14
N LEU A 108 -6.43 0.45 5.09
CA LEU A 108 -6.88 -0.64 5.97
C LEU A 108 -7.69 -1.68 5.19
N ALA A 109 -8.55 -1.26 4.28
CA ALA A 109 -9.32 -2.20 3.46
C ALA A 109 -8.41 -2.99 2.51
N GLU A 110 -7.45 -2.32 1.88
CA GLU A 110 -6.49 -2.98 0.99
C GLU A 110 -5.59 -3.95 1.77
N ALA A 111 -5.07 -3.53 2.93
CA ALA A 111 -4.26 -4.38 3.80
C ALA A 111 -5.05 -5.60 4.29
N ALA A 112 -6.31 -5.43 4.69
CA ALA A 112 -7.17 -6.54 5.10
C ALA A 112 -7.38 -7.53 3.95
N GLN A 113 -7.61 -7.05 2.73
CA GLN A 113 -7.77 -7.92 1.56
C GLN A 113 -6.50 -8.70 1.25
N ILE A 114 -5.34 -8.05 1.27
CA ILE A 114 -4.03 -8.70 1.07
C ILE A 114 -3.81 -9.77 2.16
N PHE A 115 -4.09 -9.44 3.42
CA PHE A 115 -3.87 -10.33 4.55
C PHE A 115 -4.75 -11.58 4.47
N VAL A 116 -6.05 -11.41 4.20
CA VAL A 116 -6.99 -12.53 4.01
C VAL A 116 -6.55 -13.40 2.84
N ARG A 117 -6.22 -12.80 1.69
CA ARG A 117 -5.74 -13.57 0.51
C ARG A 117 -4.48 -14.38 0.83
N ASN A 118 -3.52 -13.79 1.53
CA ASN A 118 -2.28 -14.47 1.89
C ASN A 118 -2.52 -15.67 2.79
N ILE A 119 -3.36 -15.52 3.83
CA ILE A 119 -3.65 -16.60 4.79
C ILE A 119 -4.50 -17.70 4.14
N THR A 120 -5.49 -17.33 3.34
CA THR A 120 -6.44 -18.28 2.78
C THR A 120 -5.89 -19.02 1.56
N TYR A 121 -5.07 -18.37 0.72
CA TYR A 121 -4.70 -18.91 -0.59
C TYR A 121 -3.19 -18.98 -0.81
N GLU A 122 -2.47 -17.86 -0.66
CA GLU A 122 -1.05 -17.80 -1.08
C GLU A 122 -0.16 -18.70 -0.23
N ILE A 123 -0.22 -18.57 1.11
CA ILE A 123 0.61 -19.36 2.01
C ILE A 123 0.30 -20.86 1.89
N PRO A 124 -0.97 -21.31 1.90
CA PRO A 124 -1.27 -22.73 1.66
C PRO A 124 -0.78 -23.24 0.30
N SER A 125 -0.89 -22.43 -0.77
CA SER A 125 -0.40 -22.79 -2.09
C SER A 125 1.11 -22.97 -2.11
N LEU A 126 1.85 -22.00 -1.55
CA LEU A 126 3.31 -22.04 -1.44
C LEU A 126 3.78 -23.25 -0.63
N LYS A 127 3.12 -23.55 0.51
CA LYS A 127 3.44 -24.74 1.30
C LYS A 127 3.32 -26.03 0.50
N LYS A 128 2.25 -26.17 -0.29
CA LYS A 128 2.05 -27.34 -1.16
C LYS A 128 3.10 -27.44 -2.27
N GLN A 129 3.53 -26.31 -2.82
CA GLN A 129 4.59 -26.28 -3.82
C GLN A 129 5.92 -26.73 -3.23
N ILE A 130 6.30 -26.23 -2.04
CA ILE A 130 7.53 -26.63 -1.36
C ILE A 130 7.55 -28.15 -1.13
N THR A 131 6.49 -28.73 -0.56
CA THR A 131 6.41 -30.18 -0.32
C THR A 131 6.42 -31.03 -1.59
N LYS A 132 6.11 -30.46 -2.76
CA LYS A 132 6.16 -31.17 -4.04
C LYS A 132 7.58 -31.20 -4.64
N GLU A 133 8.37 -30.17 -4.33
CA GLU A 133 9.76 -30.03 -4.80
C GLU A 133 10.77 -30.70 -3.84
N GLU A 134 10.33 -31.08 -2.63
CA GLU A 134 11.02 -31.98 -1.68
C GLU A 134 10.86 -33.46 -2.06
#